data_AF-A0AAU8LA89-F1
#
_entry.id   AF-A0AAU8LA89-F1
#
_cell.length_a   1.000
_cell.length_b   1.000
_cell.length_c   1.000
_cell.angle_alpha   90.00
_cell.angle_beta   90.00
_cell.angle_gamma   90.00
#
_symmetry.space_group_name_H-M   'P 1'
#
loop_
_entity.id
_entity.type
_entity.pdbx_description
1 polymer ?
#
loop_
_entity_poly.entity_id
_entity_poly.type
_entity_poly.pdbx_seq_one_letter_code
_entity_poly.pdbx_strand_id
1 'polypeptide(L)'
;MSLSKKIKYFKQIAILLTICWTFLTSLFVVYQFINEEKHIEQSSLEKIKGVAEQSVAFVYWAYEQKAKALSDEQKYSIRNNFSLRDLLAVLARHSDMDLSINSIYKDIHAMSVPTSVKQSLLSVKETKQDTYNIFYKNERKYLFYAVPMLANHSCISCHVHGDEKIGALLGFTTISMQVPTFREANAQSYYFLIGMYLGTWCLGLFAIWWIHAKGRNYLNEKTKLYEESMYALIDMVEKRDSYTAGHSQRVAEYAKLLTLELGYSHDEADFIYKAGMLHDIGKIEIPDSILLKPDTLSSMEYSLIQRHSTASYELLSREPFSALATIVLHHHERYDGRGYPSGLKGEQIPIFSQIITVADAFDAMTTNRAYRKCLRREEALFLLEEESGKQFNPSIVAAAKKVFKNVKLPENTTQMPKDLLEEMRFSYYFRDQLTGFYNINYLKFLFAHAGDCSMKLLCIDHLNCTHFAEYNKRYGWKKGDLFLRRIAQCIHEIYPEAMIVRAYSDNFLVIHTQEHTHMRYEALDAMLEEYALSMEYQHLDIDVNEPLSLEILEDKLLRLEN
;
A
#
# COMPACT_ATOMS: atom_id res chain seq x y z
N MET A 1 -11.19 12.03 6.74
CA MET A 1 -9.86 11.72 7.30
C MET A 1 -9.13 10.80 6.33
N SER A 2 -7.96 11.18 5.81
CA SER A 2 -7.23 10.39 4.79
C SER A 2 -6.88 8.99 5.31
N LEU A 3 -6.78 8.00 4.41
CA LEU A 3 -6.46 6.61 4.75
C LEU A 3 -5.15 6.51 5.56
N SER A 4 -4.16 7.32 5.19
CA SER A 4 -2.90 7.50 5.92
C SER A 4 -3.09 7.92 7.39
N LYS A 5 -3.99 8.88 7.67
CA LYS A 5 -4.30 9.29 9.06
C LYS A 5 -4.98 8.18 9.84
N LYS A 6 -5.88 7.39 9.23
CA LYS A 6 -6.51 6.23 9.88
C LYS A 6 -5.47 5.18 10.26
N ILE A 7 -4.55 4.86 9.34
CA ILE A 7 -3.47 3.89 9.60
C ILE A 7 -2.56 4.36 10.72
N LYS A 8 -2.18 5.64 10.73
CA LYS A 8 -1.36 6.23 11.80
C LYS A 8 -2.05 6.14 13.16
N TYR A 9 -3.36 6.42 13.19
CA TYR A 9 -4.18 6.34 14.40
C TYR A 9 -4.31 4.89 14.91
N PHE A 10 -4.57 3.92 14.03
CA PHE A 10 -4.60 2.50 14.40
C PHE A 10 -3.24 2.01 14.92
N LYS A 11 -2.12 2.44 14.32
CA LYS A 11 -0.78 2.15 14.82
C LYS A 11 -0.57 2.72 16.23
N GLN A 12 -0.98 3.96 16.47
CA GLN A 12 -0.87 4.58 17.79
C GLN A 12 -1.70 3.85 18.85
N ILE A 13 -2.94 3.46 18.53
CA ILE A 13 -3.78 2.67 19.43
C ILE A 13 -3.15 1.31 19.72
N ALA A 14 -2.65 0.61 18.71
CA ALA A 14 -1.99 -0.69 18.89
C ALA A 14 -0.76 -0.58 19.80
N ILE A 15 0.06 0.46 19.63
CA ILE A 15 1.23 0.73 20.49
C ILE A 15 0.75 0.99 21.93
N LEU A 16 -0.26 1.84 22.12
CA LEU A 16 -0.80 2.17 23.44
C LEU A 16 -1.36 0.93 24.16
N LEU A 17 -2.13 0.09 23.45
CA LEU A 17 -2.67 -1.17 23.98
C LEU A 17 -1.54 -2.13 24.37
N THR A 18 -0.46 -2.18 23.59
CA THR A 18 0.71 -3.00 23.90
C THR A 18 1.43 -2.51 25.15
N ILE A 19 1.63 -1.20 25.29
CA ILE A 19 2.23 -0.60 26.50
C ILE A 19 1.35 -0.89 27.73
N CYS A 20 0.03 -0.74 27.60
CA CYS A 20 -0.90 -1.02 28.68
C CYS A 20 -0.89 -2.51 29.08
N TRP A 21 -0.92 -3.41 28.10
CA TRP A 21 -0.83 -4.86 28.32
C TRP A 21 0.48 -5.27 29.01
N THR A 22 1.61 -4.76 28.54
CA THR A 22 2.93 -5.08 29.10
C THR A 22 3.08 -4.54 30.53
N PHE A 23 2.54 -3.36 30.81
CA PHE A 23 2.50 -2.81 32.17
C PHE A 23 1.62 -3.66 33.10
N LEU A 24 0.40 -4.00 32.68
CA LEU A 24 -0.57 -4.74 33.49
C LEU A 24 -0.08 -6.16 33.81
N THR A 25 0.46 -6.86 32.81
CA THR A 25 1.00 -8.22 32.97
C THR A 25 2.24 -8.24 33.84
N SER A 26 3.15 -7.27 33.69
CA SER A 26 4.35 -7.16 34.54
C SER A 26 3.98 -6.84 35.98
N LEU A 27 3.04 -5.92 36.21
CA LEU A 27 2.55 -5.59 37.54
C LEU A 27 1.90 -6.80 38.22
N PHE A 28 1.08 -7.56 37.49
CA PHE A 28 0.45 -8.78 37.99
C PHE A 28 1.49 -9.84 38.39
N VAL A 29 2.52 -10.06 37.56
CA VAL A 29 3.58 -11.02 37.86
C VAL A 29 4.39 -10.60 39.09
N VAL A 30 4.79 -9.33 39.18
CA VAL A 30 5.50 -8.80 40.35
C VAL A 30 4.64 -8.95 41.62
N TYR A 31 3.35 -8.64 41.53
CA TYR A 31 2.41 -8.82 42.64
C TYR A 31 2.35 -10.28 43.11
N GLN A 32 2.27 -11.24 42.19
CA GLN A 32 2.25 -12.67 42.52
C GLN A 32 3.55 -13.13 43.17
N PHE A 33 4.71 -12.71 42.64
CA PHE A 33 6.01 -13.00 43.25
C PHE A 33 6.08 -12.51 44.71
N ILE A 34 5.66 -11.27 44.97
CA ILE A 34 5.64 -10.70 46.33
C ILE A 34 4.68 -11.47 47.25
N ASN A 35 3.52 -11.89 46.73
CA ASN A 35 2.53 -12.61 47.52
C ASN A 35 3.01 -14.02 47.92
N GLU A 36 3.64 -14.73 46.99
CA GLU A 36 4.25 -16.04 47.25
C GLU A 36 5.42 -15.96 48.25
N GLU A 37 6.28 -14.94 48.13
CA GLU A 37 7.37 -14.72 49.10
C GLU A 37 6.84 -14.48 50.52
N LYS A 38 5.75 -13.71 50.67
CA LYS A 38 5.10 -13.50 51.96
C LYS A 38 4.49 -14.78 52.53
N HIS A 39 3.85 -15.59 51.69
CA HIS A 39 3.31 -16.89 52.10
C HIS A 39 4.40 -17.85 52.59
N ILE A 40 5.55 -17.88 51.92
CA ILE A 40 6.71 -18.70 52.32
C ILE A 40 7.29 -18.22 53.65
N GLU A 41 7.38 -16.90 53.86
CA GLU A 41 7.82 -16.32 55.12
C GLU A 41 6.90 -16.71 56.28
N GLN A 42 5.58 -16.59 56.09
CA GLN A 42 4.59 -16.95 57.11
C GLN A 42 4.59 -18.45 57.40
N SER A 43 4.65 -19.29 56.37
CA SER A 43 4.76 -20.75 56.54
C SER A 43 6.05 -21.16 57.26
N SER A 44 7.17 -20.49 56.95
CA SER A 44 8.44 -20.69 57.65
C SER A 44 8.35 -20.30 59.12
N LEU A 45 7.65 -19.20 59.44
CA LEU A 45 7.41 -18.76 60.81
C LEU A 45 6.58 -19.76 61.61
N GLU A 46 5.49 -20.26 61.04
CA GLU A 46 4.65 -21.29 61.67
C GLU A 46 5.45 -22.58 61.91
N LYS A 47 6.31 -22.98 60.96
CA LYS A 47 7.18 -24.15 61.10
C LYS A 47 8.20 -23.98 62.24
N ILE A 48 8.90 -22.83 62.32
CA ILE A 48 9.84 -22.59 63.43
C ILE A 48 9.12 -22.55 64.77
N LYS A 49 7.96 -21.87 64.82
CA LYS A 49 7.17 -21.77 66.05
C LYS A 49 6.78 -23.16 66.57
N GLY A 50 6.27 -24.03 65.69
CA GLY A 50 5.92 -25.40 66.06
C GLY A 50 7.11 -26.20 66.60
N VAL A 51 8.29 -26.09 65.98
CA VAL A 51 9.50 -26.78 66.48
C VAL A 51 10.02 -26.17 67.78
N ALA A 52 9.90 -24.86 67.96
CA ALA A 52 10.28 -24.18 69.20
C ALA A 52 9.41 -24.63 70.38
N GLU A 53 8.09 -24.67 70.19
CA GLU A 53 7.12 -25.14 71.18
C GLU A 53 7.39 -26.61 71.54
N GLN A 54 7.60 -27.48 70.55
CA GLN A 54 7.96 -28.88 70.76
C GLN A 54 9.28 -29.04 71.53
N SER A 55 10.29 -28.23 71.19
CA SER A 55 11.59 -28.26 71.86
C SER A 55 11.49 -27.86 73.33
N VAL A 56 10.71 -26.82 73.64
CA VAL A 56 10.46 -26.37 75.02
C VAL A 56 9.65 -27.41 75.80
N ALA A 57 8.59 -27.96 75.21
CA ALA A 57 7.81 -29.03 75.82
C ALA A 57 8.66 -30.28 76.13
N PHE A 58 9.55 -30.64 75.21
CA PHE A 58 10.48 -31.75 75.39
C PHE A 58 11.45 -31.53 76.56
N VAL A 59 11.97 -30.31 76.71
CA VAL A 59 12.84 -29.97 77.85
C VAL A 59 12.08 -30.03 79.16
N TYR A 60 10.84 -29.53 79.22
CA TYR A 60 10.01 -29.67 80.42
C TYR A 60 9.72 -31.14 80.77
N TRP A 61 9.41 -31.97 79.76
CA TRP A 61 9.25 -33.41 79.96
C TRP A 61 10.53 -34.05 80.53
N ALA A 62 11.70 -33.69 80.01
CA ALA A 62 12.98 -34.19 80.50
C ALA A 62 13.23 -33.80 81.98
N TYR A 63 12.88 -32.56 82.36
CA TYR A 63 12.94 -32.13 83.76
C TYR A 63 11.97 -32.92 84.65
N GLU A 64 10.76 -33.19 84.18
CA GLU A 64 9.77 -33.97 84.91
C GLU A 64 10.23 -35.41 85.14
N GLN A 65 10.79 -36.07 84.13
CA GLN A 65 11.36 -37.41 84.27
C GLN A 65 12.53 -37.43 85.26
N LYS A 66 13.38 -36.40 85.23
CA LYS A 66 14.50 -36.28 86.17
C LYS A 66 14.01 -36.05 87.61
N ALA A 67 12.99 -35.22 87.81
CA ALA A 67 12.38 -35.01 89.12
C ALA A 67 11.74 -36.30 89.67
N LYS A 68 11.02 -37.05 88.83
CA LYS A 68 10.46 -38.37 89.19
C LYS A 68 11.53 -39.39 89.58
N ALA A 69 12.63 -39.43 88.84
CA ALA A 69 13.76 -40.32 89.15
C ALA A 69 14.48 -39.95 90.46
N LEU A 70 14.38 -38.71 90.93
CA LEU A 70 14.96 -38.25 92.20
C LEU A 70 14.06 -38.53 93.41
N SER A 71 12.74 -38.66 93.22
CA SER A 71 11.78 -38.96 94.29
C SER A 71 11.69 -40.44 94.67
N ASP A 72 12.07 -41.36 93.76
CA ASP A 72 12.09 -42.81 94.01
C ASP A 72 13.50 -43.24 94.46
N GLU A 73 13.69 -43.54 95.75
CA GLU A 73 14.99 -43.94 96.32
C GLU A 73 15.57 -45.29 95.82
N GLN A 74 14.94 -46.03 94.89
CA GLN A 74 15.55 -47.22 94.29
C GLN A 74 15.17 -47.49 92.83
N LYS A 75 16.23 -47.76 92.04
CA LYS A 75 16.28 -48.45 90.74
C LYS A 75 15.59 -47.76 89.55
N TYR A 76 16.32 -46.85 88.92
CA TYR A 76 16.75 -47.03 87.53
C TYR A 76 18.14 -46.41 87.35
N SER A 77 19.12 -47.20 86.89
CA SER A 77 20.33 -46.66 86.29
C SER A 77 19.98 -46.09 84.91
N ILE A 78 19.19 -45.01 84.86
CA ILE A 78 19.26 -44.14 83.70
C ILE A 78 20.69 -43.61 83.74
N ARG A 79 21.53 -44.05 82.79
CA ARG A 79 22.91 -43.56 82.64
C ARG A 79 22.92 -42.06 82.94
N ASN A 80 23.65 -41.69 83.99
CA ASN A 80 23.83 -40.33 84.49
C ASN A 80 24.49 -39.35 83.50
N ASN A 81 24.52 -39.64 82.19
CA ASN A 81 25.25 -38.87 81.19
C ASN A 81 24.41 -38.66 79.92
N PHE A 82 23.20 -38.12 80.04
CA PHE A 82 22.63 -37.38 78.92
C PHE A 82 22.65 -35.91 79.32
N SER A 83 23.58 -35.14 78.76
CA SER A 83 23.49 -33.70 78.92
C SER A 83 22.29 -33.22 78.10
N LEU A 84 21.55 -32.23 78.62
CA LEU A 84 20.47 -31.58 77.88
C LEU A 84 20.94 -31.16 76.48
N ARG A 85 22.22 -30.80 76.37
CA ARG A 85 22.94 -30.43 75.15
C ARG A 85 23.02 -31.58 74.12
N ASP A 86 23.20 -32.84 74.55
CA ASP A 86 23.27 -34.00 73.65
C ASP A 86 21.90 -34.35 73.05
N LEU A 87 20.84 -34.24 73.86
CA LEU A 87 19.45 -34.43 73.43
C LEU A 87 18.99 -33.34 72.43
N LEU A 88 19.37 -32.09 72.69
CA LEU A 88 19.11 -30.97 71.78
C LEU A 88 19.92 -31.08 70.49
N ALA A 89 21.16 -31.58 70.56
CA ALA A 89 21.98 -31.85 69.38
C ALA A 89 21.42 -32.98 68.49
N VAL A 90 20.57 -33.87 69.02
CA VAL A 90 19.82 -34.86 68.22
C VAL A 90 18.61 -34.21 67.54
N LEU A 91 17.86 -33.36 68.25
CA LEU A 91 16.73 -32.61 67.68
C LEU A 91 17.17 -31.61 66.59
N ALA A 92 18.29 -30.92 66.80
CA ALA A 92 18.88 -30.00 65.82
C ALA A 92 19.30 -30.73 64.53
N ARG A 93 19.86 -31.95 64.65
CA ARG A 93 20.31 -32.76 63.51
C ARG A 93 19.19 -33.26 62.60
N HIS A 94 17.97 -33.37 63.11
CA HIS A 94 16.83 -33.87 62.34
C HIS A 94 16.02 -32.77 61.62
N SER A 95 16.33 -31.49 61.83
CA SER A 95 15.43 -30.40 61.45
C SER A 95 16.01 -29.31 60.54
N ASP A 96 17.26 -29.44 60.06
CA ASP A 96 17.97 -28.39 59.27
C ASP A 96 17.86 -26.99 59.92
N MET A 97 17.81 -26.95 61.25
CA MET A 97 17.63 -25.75 62.05
C MET A 97 18.71 -25.65 63.12
N ASP A 98 19.24 -24.44 63.28
CA ASP A 98 20.21 -24.12 64.32
C ASP A 98 19.45 -23.87 65.63
N LEU A 99 19.28 -24.95 66.41
CA LEU A 99 18.66 -24.94 67.73
C LEU A 99 19.75 -24.74 68.81
N SER A 100 19.58 -23.71 69.66
CA SER A 100 20.44 -23.52 70.83
C SER A 100 19.63 -23.13 72.07
N ILE A 101 19.92 -23.76 73.21
CA ILE A 101 19.35 -23.40 74.50
C ILE A 101 20.40 -22.67 75.31
N ASN A 102 20.05 -21.47 75.78
CA ASN A 102 20.95 -20.60 76.51
C ASN A 102 20.38 -20.32 77.90
N SER A 103 21.26 -20.35 78.91
CA SER A 103 20.93 -19.95 80.27
C SER A 103 20.77 -18.43 80.35
N ILE A 104 19.97 -17.95 81.32
CA ILE A 104 19.77 -16.53 81.61
C ILE A 104 21.07 -15.77 81.95
N TYR A 105 22.11 -16.49 82.42
CA TYR A 105 23.41 -15.95 82.80
C TYR A 105 24.38 -15.77 81.61
N LYS A 106 24.01 -16.23 80.41
CA LYS A 106 24.86 -16.05 79.23
C LYS A 106 24.88 -14.59 78.81
N ASP A 107 26.07 -14.03 78.61
CA ASP A 107 26.23 -12.66 78.13
C ASP A 107 25.78 -12.54 76.66
N ILE A 108 24.65 -11.88 76.45
CA ILE A 108 24.05 -11.64 75.13
C ILE A 108 24.94 -10.69 74.31
N HIS A 109 25.68 -9.78 74.96
CA HIS A 109 26.55 -8.84 74.27
C HIS A 109 27.77 -9.52 73.65
N ALA A 110 28.29 -10.57 74.30
CA ALA A 110 29.41 -11.39 73.83
C ALA A 110 29.05 -12.37 72.70
N MET A 111 27.77 -12.54 72.34
CA MET A 111 27.36 -13.44 71.26
C MET A 111 27.72 -12.87 69.87
N SER A 112 28.30 -13.72 69.01
CA SER A 112 28.63 -13.40 67.61
C SER A 112 27.40 -13.49 66.69
N VAL A 113 26.35 -12.71 67.00
CA VAL A 113 25.08 -12.66 66.24
C VAL A 113 24.74 -11.22 65.84
N PRO A 114 23.94 -11.01 64.77
CA PRO A 114 23.55 -9.66 64.33
C PRO A 114 22.87 -8.84 65.42
N THR A 115 23.03 -7.51 65.36
CA THR A 115 22.49 -6.58 66.37
C THR A 115 20.96 -6.70 66.54
N SER A 116 20.23 -6.96 65.45
CA SER A 116 18.79 -7.19 65.48
C SER A 116 18.41 -8.41 66.31
N VAL A 117 19.15 -9.51 66.18
CA VAL A 117 18.98 -10.73 66.98
C VAL A 117 19.29 -10.48 68.45
N LYS A 118 20.32 -9.69 68.77
CA LYS A 118 20.63 -9.30 70.17
C LYS A 118 19.48 -8.53 70.82
N GLN A 119 18.87 -7.60 70.09
CA GLN A 119 17.71 -6.84 70.58
C GLN A 119 16.50 -7.74 70.86
N SER A 120 16.22 -8.72 69.99
CA SER A 120 15.16 -9.70 70.23
C SER A 120 15.42 -10.52 71.49
N LEU A 121 16.66 -10.97 71.72
CA LEU A 121 17.03 -11.70 72.94
C LEU A 121 16.90 -10.86 74.22
N LEU A 122 17.25 -9.57 74.17
CA LEU A 122 17.06 -8.65 75.29
C LEU A 122 15.56 -8.45 75.59
N SER A 123 14.74 -8.30 74.54
CA SER A 123 13.28 -8.20 74.66
C SER A 123 12.67 -9.45 75.31
N VAL A 124 13.09 -10.65 74.95
CA VAL A 124 12.65 -11.90 75.61
C VAL A 124 13.02 -11.90 77.10
N LYS A 125 14.22 -11.43 77.44
CA LYS A 125 14.69 -11.37 78.83
C LYS A 125 13.87 -10.41 79.69
N GLU A 126 13.42 -9.29 79.10
CA GLU A 126 12.61 -8.28 79.79
C GLU A 126 11.12 -8.64 79.87
N THR A 127 10.53 -9.07 78.75
CA THR A 127 9.08 -9.28 78.61
C THR A 127 8.61 -10.67 78.99
N LYS A 128 9.52 -11.66 79.00
CA LYS A 128 9.19 -13.09 79.15
C LYS A 128 8.16 -13.59 78.11
N GLN A 129 8.13 -12.98 76.93
CA GLN A 129 7.31 -13.40 75.80
C GLN A 129 8.17 -13.86 74.63
N ASP A 130 7.58 -14.70 73.78
CA ASP A 130 8.18 -15.15 72.53
C ASP A 130 8.48 -13.96 71.61
N THR A 131 9.61 -14.00 70.93
CA THR A 131 9.92 -13.00 69.90
C THR A 131 10.49 -13.67 68.65
N TYR A 132 10.27 -13.02 67.51
CA TYR A 132 10.86 -13.43 66.24
C TYR A 132 11.51 -12.24 65.54
N ASN A 133 12.48 -12.53 64.68
CA ASN A 133 13.19 -11.52 63.89
C ASN A 133 13.66 -12.11 62.57
N ILE A 134 13.78 -11.27 61.56
CA ILE A 134 14.33 -11.62 60.26
C ILE A 134 15.64 -10.89 60.08
N PHE A 135 16.68 -11.62 59.68
CA PHE A 135 17.99 -11.04 59.40
C PHE A 135 18.56 -11.65 58.12
N TYR A 136 19.53 -10.96 57.53
CA TYR A 136 20.22 -11.41 56.32
C TYR A 136 21.64 -11.83 56.66
N LYS A 137 22.07 -12.98 56.12
CA LYS A 137 23.44 -13.48 56.22
C LYS A 137 23.84 -14.02 54.85
N ASN A 138 24.92 -13.47 54.28
CA ASN A 138 25.39 -13.80 52.93
C ASN A 138 24.28 -13.72 51.87
N GLU A 139 23.52 -12.61 51.86
CA GLU A 139 22.37 -12.36 50.95
C GLU A 139 21.18 -13.33 51.09
N ARG A 140 21.24 -14.28 52.03
CA ARG A 140 20.13 -15.19 52.34
C ARG A 140 19.34 -14.68 53.53
N LYS A 141 18.02 -14.83 53.44
CA LYS A 141 17.07 -14.46 54.48
C LYS A 141 17.00 -15.57 55.53
N TYR A 142 17.19 -15.20 56.80
CA TYR A 142 17.08 -16.09 57.94
C TYR A 142 15.98 -15.59 58.87
N LEU A 143 15.24 -16.54 59.42
CA LEU A 143 14.23 -16.30 60.44
C LEU A 143 14.77 -16.83 61.77
N PHE A 144 14.73 -15.96 62.78
CA PHE A 144 15.14 -16.22 64.15
C PHE A 144 13.91 -16.20 65.05
N TYR A 145 13.78 -17.20 65.92
CA TYR A 145 12.71 -17.31 66.90
C TYR A 145 13.32 -17.61 68.28
N ALA A 146 12.85 -16.92 69.30
CA ALA A 146 13.31 -17.09 70.67
C ALA A 146 12.11 -17.27 71.61
N VAL A 147 12.11 -18.37 72.34
CA VAL A 147 11.07 -18.74 73.32
C VAL A 147 11.65 -18.73 74.73
N PRO A 148 11.05 -17.98 75.67
CA PRO A 148 11.47 -17.99 77.06
C PRO A 148 11.15 -19.32 77.73
N MET A 149 12.05 -19.79 78.59
CA MET A 149 11.85 -20.96 79.43
C MET A 149 11.56 -20.49 80.86
N LEU A 150 10.34 -20.74 81.34
CA LEU A 150 9.88 -20.32 82.65
C LEU A 150 9.88 -21.49 83.63
N ALA A 151 10.21 -21.21 84.89
CA ALA A 151 10.23 -22.22 85.93
C ALA A 151 8.81 -22.74 86.24
N ASN A 152 8.61 -24.05 86.15
CA ASN A 152 7.40 -24.77 86.55
C ASN A 152 7.65 -25.64 87.81
N HIS A 153 6.61 -26.26 88.37
CA HIS A 153 6.74 -27.08 89.57
C HIS A 153 7.76 -28.22 89.42
N SER A 154 7.81 -28.86 88.25
CA SER A 154 8.69 -30.00 87.96
C SER A 154 10.16 -29.60 87.79
N CYS A 155 10.45 -28.36 87.40
CA CYS A 155 11.83 -27.92 87.23
C CYS A 155 12.46 -27.45 88.55
N ILE A 156 11.66 -26.91 89.49
CA ILE A 156 12.15 -26.46 90.81
C ILE A 156 12.46 -27.65 91.71
N SER A 157 11.70 -28.75 91.58
CA SER A 157 11.97 -30.01 92.29
C SER A 157 13.22 -30.74 91.76
N CYS A 158 13.79 -30.31 90.64
CA CYS A 158 15.09 -30.78 90.17
C CYS A 158 16.20 -30.02 90.92
N HIS A 159 17.20 -30.73 91.47
CA HIS A 159 18.35 -30.14 92.20
C HIS A 159 19.12 -29.01 91.48
N VAL A 160 18.84 -28.77 90.19
CA VAL A 160 19.49 -27.75 89.36
C VAL A 160 18.89 -26.35 89.56
N HIS A 161 17.63 -26.24 89.97
CA HIS A 161 16.91 -24.95 90.02
C HIS A 161 16.18 -24.69 91.36
N GLY A 162 16.59 -25.37 92.44
CA GLY A 162 15.90 -25.35 93.74
C GLY A 162 15.74 -23.98 94.39
N ASP A 163 16.53 -22.98 93.98
CA ASP A 163 16.50 -21.61 94.52
C ASP A 163 15.60 -20.65 93.72
N GLU A 164 15.06 -21.08 92.57
CA GLU A 164 14.27 -20.23 91.67
C GLU A 164 12.75 -20.33 91.97
N LYS A 165 12.02 -19.21 91.83
CA LYS A 165 10.56 -19.18 92.01
C LYS A 165 9.81 -19.65 90.77
N ILE A 166 8.61 -20.20 90.95
CA ILE A 166 7.70 -20.50 89.83
C ILE A 166 7.47 -19.23 89.00
N GLY A 167 7.66 -19.33 87.68
CA GLY A 167 7.59 -18.19 86.75
C GLY A 167 8.89 -17.37 86.61
N ALA A 168 9.99 -17.76 87.28
CA ALA A 168 11.32 -17.22 87.00
C ALA A 168 11.81 -17.65 85.62
N LEU A 169 12.57 -16.78 84.94
CA LEU A 169 13.13 -17.10 83.63
C LEU A 169 14.40 -17.93 83.83
N LEU A 170 14.39 -19.19 83.38
CA LEU A 170 15.53 -20.10 83.49
C LEU A 170 16.53 -19.92 82.35
N GLY A 171 16.02 -19.50 81.19
CA GLY A 171 16.78 -19.38 79.96
C GLY A 171 15.85 -19.15 78.77
N PHE A 172 16.38 -19.35 77.58
CA PHE A 172 15.62 -19.20 76.34
C PHE A 172 16.11 -20.21 75.30
N THR A 173 15.15 -20.75 74.55
CA THR A 173 15.40 -21.60 73.39
C THR A 173 15.41 -20.72 72.15
N THR A 174 16.50 -20.75 71.41
CA THR A 174 16.66 -20.02 70.15
C THR A 174 16.67 -21.01 69.00
N ILE A 175 15.95 -20.67 67.93
CA ILE A 175 15.96 -21.42 66.68
C ILE A 175 16.20 -20.42 65.57
N SER A 176 17.16 -20.73 64.69
CA SER A 176 17.28 -20.04 63.42
C SER A 176 17.17 -21.01 62.26
N MET A 177 16.44 -20.60 61.22
CA MET A 177 16.33 -21.33 59.97
C MET A 177 16.55 -20.39 58.78
N GLN A 178 17.07 -20.93 57.68
CA GLN A 178 17.08 -20.22 56.41
C GLN A 178 15.67 -20.23 55.82
N VAL A 179 15.14 -19.06 55.42
CA VAL A 179 13.89 -18.98 54.67
C VAL A 179 14.19 -19.40 53.22
N PRO A 180 13.53 -20.45 52.68
CA PRO A 180 13.75 -20.88 51.31
C PRO A 180 13.31 -19.78 50.34
N THR A 181 14.01 -19.63 49.23
CA THR A 181 13.55 -18.76 48.13
C THR A 181 12.30 -19.33 47.48
N PHE A 182 11.52 -18.50 46.75
CA PHE A 182 10.33 -19.01 46.05
C PHE A 182 10.64 -20.18 45.11
N ARG A 183 11.78 -20.12 44.41
CA ARG A 183 12.26 -21.21 43.55
C ARG A 183 12.58 -22.50 44.32
N GLU A 184 13.13 -22.39 45.51
CA GLU A 184 13.47 -23.55 46.36
C GLU A 184 12.24 -24.13 47.06
N ALA A 185 11.32 -23.27 47.51
CA ALA A 185 10.10 -23.68 48.19
C ALA A 185 9.09 -24.34 47.25
N ASN A 186 8.93 -23.79 46.03
CA ASN A 186 8.00 -24.31 45.04
C ASN A 186 8.50 -24.03 43.60
N ALA A 187 9.45 -24.86 43.16
CA ALA A 187 10.02 -24.76 41.82
C ALA A 187 8.96 -24.86 40.70
N GLN A 188 7.93 -25.69 40.89
CA GLN A 188 6.87 -25.87 39.90
C GLN A 188 6.08 -24.58 39.69
N SER A 189 5.61 -23.93 40.77
CA SER A 189 4.91 -22.65 40.67
C SER A 189 5.81 -21.54 40.12
N TYR A 190 7.09 -21.51 40.51
CA TYR A 190 8.06 -20.54 40.00
C TYR A 190 8.20 -20.59 38.47
N TYR A 191 8.47 -21.77 37.91
CA TYR A 191 8.61 -21.91 36.45
C TYR A 191 7.28 -21.76 35.73
N PHE A 192 6.17 -22.17 36.34
CA PHE A 192 4.83 -21.94 35.77
C PHE A 192 4.55 -20.45 35.59
N LEU A 193 4.86 -19.62 36.60
CA LEU A 193 4.61 -18.18 36.56
C LEU A 193 5.48 -17.48 35.49
N ILE A 194 6.75 -17.88 35.36
CA ILE A 194 7.65 -17.41 34.29
C ILE A 194 7.13 -17.85 32.91
N GLY A 195 6.74 -19.12 32.77
CA GLY A 195 6.21 -19.66 31.51
C GLY A 195 4.94 -18.96 31.07
N MET A 196 4.02 -18.69 32.01
CA MET A 196 2.80 -17.93 31.75
C MET A 196 3.12 -16.49 31.30
N TYR A 197 4.06 -15.81 31.97
CA TYR A 197 4.51 -14.48 31.56
C TYR A 197 5.07 -14.49 30.13
N LEU A 198 6.03 -15.36 29.84
CA LEU A 198 6.61 -15.48 28.49
C LEU A 198 5.55 -15.85 27.44
N GLY A 199 4.63 -16.76 27.77
CA GLY A 199 3.52 -17.14 26.90
C GLY A 199 2.61 -15.96 26.54
N THR A 200 2.24 -15.13 27.51
CA THR A 200 1.44 -13.92 27.24
C THR A 200 2.17 -12.90 26.36
N TRP A 201 3.49 -12.76 26.52
CA TRP A 201 4.31 -11.92 25.64
C TRP A 201 4.40 -12.46 24.22
N CYS A 202 4.62 -13.76 24.05
CA CYS A 202 4.64 -14.41 22.75
C CYS A 202 3.31 -14.23 22.01
N LEU A 203 2.17 -14.42 22.70
CA LEU A 203 0.83 -14.18 22.15
C LEU A 203 0.63 -12.71 21.74
N GLY A 204 1.09 -11.76 22.56
CA GLY A 204 1.02 -10.33 22.25
C GLY A 204 1.83 -9.96 21.00
N LEU A 205 3.09 -10.42 20.91
CA LEU A 205 3.95 -10.19 19.74
C LEU A 205 3.38 -10.85 18.48
N PHE A 206 2.84 -12.07 18.60
CA PHE A 206 2.17 -12.75 17.50
C PHE A 206 0.94 -11.97 17.01
N ALA A 207 0.11 -11.46 17.92
CA ALA A 207 -1.05 -10.65 17.56
C ALA A 207 -0.66 -9.36 16.82
N ILE A 208 0.40 -8.66 17.27
CA ILE A 208 0.93 -7.46 16.60
C ILE A 208 1.43 -7.80 15.20
N TRP A 209 2.25 -8.85 15.07
CA TRP A 209 2.74 -9.32 13.79
C TRP A 209 1.59 -9.70 12.85
N TRP A 210 0.59 -10.43 13.35
CA TRP A 210 -0.58 -10.85 12.59
C TRP A 210 -1.41 -9.66 12.09
N ILE A 211 -1.71 -8.69 12.96
CA ILE A 211 -2.43 -7.46 12.58
C ILE A 211 -1.65 -6.67 11.54
N HIS A 212 -0.33 -6.54 11.71
CA HIS A 212 0.51 -5.82 10.75
C HIS A 212 0.61 -6.54 9.40
N ALA A 213 0.79 -7.85 9.40
CA ALA A 213 0.84 -8.67 8.20
C ALA A 213 -0.51 -8.63 7.45
N LYS A 214 -1.62 -8.86 8.15
CA LYS A 214 -2.96 -8.84 7.57
C LYS A 214 -3.37 -7.45 7.09
N GLY A 215 -2.98 -6.40 7.82
CA GLY A 215 -3.20 -5.01 7.43
C GLY A 215 -2.46 -4.62 6.15
N ARG A 216 -1.20 -5.05 5.98
CA ARG A 216 -0.43 -4.83 4.74
C ARG A 216 -1.05 -5.55 3.56
N ASN A 217 -1.41 -6.83 3.72
CA ASN A 217 -2.03 -7.60 2.63
C ASN A 217 -3.36 -6.97 2.18
N TYR A 218 -4.20 -6.56 3.13
CA TYR A 218 -5.46 -5.88 2.83
C TYR A 218 -5.26 -4.56 2.07
N LEU A 219 -4.26 -3.76 2.45
CA LEU A 219 -3.95 -2.51 1.74
C LEU A 219 -3.40 -2.77 0.33
N ASN A 220 -2.55 -3.78 0.17
CA ASN A 220 -2.00 -4.15 -1.14
C ASN A 220 -3.09 -4.66 -2.07
N GLU A 221 -4.00 -5.51 -1.58
CA GLU A 221 -5.14 -6.03 -2.34
C GLU A 221 -6.09 -4.90 -2.75
N LYS A 222 -6.42 -3.98 -1.83
CA LYS A 222 -7.19 -2.77 -2.13
C LYS A 222 -6.53 -1.90 -3.18
N THR A 223 -5.23 -1.64 -3.05
CA THR A 223 -4.46 -0.80 -3.98
C THR A 223 -4.46 -1.42 -5.37
N LYS A 224 -4.23 -2.73 -5.46
CA LYS A 224 -4.29 -3.48 -6.71
C LYS A 224 -5.67 -3.41 -7.37
N LEU A 225 -6.74 -3.56 -6.59
CA LEU A 225 -8.11 -3.44 -7.10
C LEU A 225 -8.39 -2.02 -7.64
N TYR A 226 -7.92 -0.97 -6.96
CA TYR A 226 -8.02 0.39 -7.47
C TYR A 226 -7.21 0.60 -8.75
N GLU A 227 -6.00 0.05 -8.84
CA GLU A 227 -5.17 0.08 -10.05
C GLU A 227 -5.85 -0.63 -11.22
N GLU A 228 -6.36 -1.85 -11.03
CA GLU A 228 -7.10 -2.59 -12.05
C GLU A 228 -8.35 -1.83 -12.53
N SER A 229 -9.06 -1.19 -11.60
CA SER A 229 -10.23 -0.36 -11.95
C SER A 229 -9.83 0.87 -12.78
N MET A 230 -8.70 1.51 -12.45
CA MET A 230 -8.20 2.64 -13.24
C MET A 230 -7.72 2.20 -14.63
N TYR A 231 -7.03 1.05 -14.73
CA TYR A 231 -6.61 0.51 -16.03
C TYR A 231 -7.80 0.14 -16.92
N ALA A 232 -8.90 -0.36 -16.33
CA ALA A 232 -10.14 -0.57 -17.08
C ALA A 232 -10.74 0.75 -17.60
N LEU A 233 -10.67 1.84 -16.83
CA LEU A 233 -11.10 3.17 -17.29
C LEU A 233 -10.19 3.71 -18.40
N ILE A 234 -8.88 3.50 -18.31
CA ILE A 234 -7.94 3.88 -19.37
C ILE A 234 -8.28 3.13 -20.65
N ASP A 235 -8.49 1.82 -20.59
CA ASP A 235 -8.92 1.01 -21.74
C ASP A 235 -10.25 1.53 -22.33
N MET A 236 -11.19 1.98 -21.50
CA MET A 236 -12.42 2.63 -21.98
C MET A 236 -12.17 3.99 -22.67
N VAL A 237 -11.25 4.80 -22.14
CA VAL A 237 -10.89 6.10 -22.74
C VAL A 237 -10.16 5.87 -24.07
N GLU A 238 -9.21 4.94 -24.13
CA GLU A 238 -8.52 4.57 -25.38
C GLU A 238 -9.49 3.98 -26.41
N LYS A 239 -10.51 3.21 -26.01
CA LYS A 239 -11.57 2.75 -26.94
C LYS A 239 -12.43 3.88 -27.51
N ARG A 240 -12.40 5.10 -26.94
CA ARG A 240 -13.01 6.28 -27.58
C ARG A 240 -12.15 6.76 -28.74
N ASP A 241 -10.83 6.71 -28.59
CA ASP A 241 -9.83 7.09 -29.58
C ASP A 241 -9.16 5.85 -30.16
N SER A 242 -9.82 5.26 -31.17
CA SER A 242 -9.49 3.96 -31.80
C SER A 242 -8.04 3.81 -32.25
N TYR A 243 -7.31 4.91 -32.42
CA TYR A 243 -5.89 4.94 -32.80
C TYR A 243 -4.92 4.79 -31.62
N THR A 244 -5.40 4.95 -30.38
CA THR A 244 -4.60 4.90 -29.15
C THR A 244 -4.69 3.57 -28.41
N ALA A 245 -5.29 2.53 -29.00
CA ALA A 245 -5.39 1.23 -28.33
C ALA A 245 -4.00 0.69 -27.91
N GLY A 246 -3.82 0.49 -26.59
CA GLY A 246 -2.57 0.03 -25.99
C GLY A 246 -1.44 1.07 -25.99
N HIS A 247 -1.74 2.33 -26.32
CA HIS A 247 -0.80 3.45 -26.31
C HIS A 247 -0.24 3.68 -24.91
N SER A 248 -1.11 3.82 -23.91
CA SER A 248 -0.70 4.09 -22.53
C SER A 248 0.20 2.97 -22.00
N GLN A 249 -0.05 1.72 -22.38
CA GLN A 249 0.80 0.59 -22.03
C GLN A 249 2.19 0.68 -22.69
N ARG A 250 2.27 0.99 -23.98
CA ARG A 250 3.56 1.14 -24.67
C ARG A 250 4.35 2.32 -24.10
N VAL A 251 3.72 3.46 -23.87
CA VAL A 251 4.33 4.63 -23.23
C VAL A 251 4.84 4.29 -21.84
N ALA A 252 4.06 3.57 -21.03
CA ALA A 252 4.47 3.11 -19.69
C ALA A 252 5.70 2.19 -19.74
N GLU A 253 5.73 1.23 -20.66
CA GLU A 253 6.88 0.33 -20.85
C GLU A 253 8.12 1.09 -21.32
N TYR A 254 7.97 2.01 -22.28
CA TYR A 254 9.05 2.85 -22.77
C TYR A 254 9.62 3.73 -21.65
N ALA A 255 8.75 4.38 -20.87
CA ALA A 255 9.15 5.21 -19.75
C ALA A 255 9.85 4.40 -18.65
N LYS A 256 9.37 3.18 -18.37
CA LYS A 256 10.01 2.25 -17.43
C LYS A 256 11.43 1.87 -17.87
N LEU A 257 11.62 1.51 -19.14
CA LEU A 257 12.94 1.17 -19.68
C LEU A 257 13.90 2.36 -19.68
N LEU A 258 13.42 3.56 -20.02
CA LEU A 258 14.20 4.79 -19.94
C LEU A 258 14.65 5.09 -18.50
N THR A 259 13.74 4.92 -17.53
CA THR A 259 14.01 5.15 -16.11
C THR A 259 15.14 4.23 -15.61
N LEU A 260 15.12 2.96 -16.00
CA LEU A 260 16.19 2.01 -15.67
C LEU A 260 17.52 2.35 -16.35
N GLU A 261 17.52 2.75 -17.62
CA GLU A 261 18.75 3.16 -18.34
C GLU A 261 19.37 4.43 -17.73
N LEU A 262 18.56 5.32 -17.16
CA LEU A 262 19.02 6.51 -16.45
C LEU A 262 19.58 6.22 -15.05
N GLY A 263 19.55 4.97 -14.59
CA GLY A 263 20.14 4.53 -13.32
C GLY A 263 19.22 4.62 -12.10
N TYR A 264 17.92 4.85 -12.30
CA TYR A 264 16.92 4.84 -11.23
C TYR A 264 16.58 3.41 -10.77
N SER A 265 16.01 3.29 -9.57
CA SER A 265 15.64 2.02 -8.97
C SER A 265 14.44 1.35 -9.66
N HIS A 266 14.28 0.04 -9.45
CA HIS A 266 13.11 -0.69 -9.93
C HIS A 266 11.79 -0.13 -9.36
N ASP A 267 11.78 0.32 -8.11
CA ASP A 267 10.60 0.92 -7.48
C ASP A 267 10.21 2.24 -8.18
N GLU A 268 11.18 3.07 -8.57
CA GLU A 268 10.95 4.28 -9.35
C GLU A 268 10.50 3.97 -10.79
N ALA A 269 11.03 2.91 -11.39
CA ALA A 269 10.63 2.47 -12.72
C ALA A 269 9.18 1.94 -12.73
N ASP A 270 8.76 1.21 -11.70
CA ASP A 270 7.37 0.77 -11.53
C ASP A 270 6.43 1.95 -11.20
N PHE A 271 6.92 2.94 -10.46
CA PHE A 271 6.19 4.17 -10.21
C PHE A 271 5.95 4.96 -11.51
N ILE A 272 6.97 5.08 -12.37
CA ILE A 272 6.86 5.70 -13.69
C ILE A 272 5.94 4.92 -14.62
N TYR A 273 5.99 3.59 -14.60
CA TYR A 273 5.07 2.76 -15.35
C TYR A 273 3.61 3.12 -15.04
N LYS A 274 3.26 3.28 -13.75
CA LYS A 274 1.90 3.69 -13.34
C LYS A 274 1.57 5.10 -13.82
N ALA A 275 2.50 6.04 -13.75
CA ALA A 275 2.30 7.40 -14.27
C ALA A 275 2.08 7.41 -15.79
N GLY A 276 2.86 6.62 -16.53
CA GLY A 276 2.72 6.45 -17.99
C GLY A 276 1.38 5.81 -18.37
N MET A 277 0.89 4.84 -17.61
CA MET A 277 -0.44 4.27 -17.85
C MET A 277 -1.55 5.31 -17.70
N LEU A 278 -1.40 6.25 -16.77
CA LEU A 278 -2.44 7.20 -16.35
C LEU A 278 -2.30 8.60 -16.96
N HIS A 279 -1.29 8.84 -17.79
CA HIS A 279 -0.92 10.20 -18.24
C HIS A 279 -2.06 10.91 -18.98
N ASP A 280 -2.88 10.13 -19.70
CA ASP A 280 -3.92 10.60 -20.61
C ASP A 280 -5.35 10.34 -20.12
N ILE A 281 -5.54 9.90 -18.87
CA ILE A 281 -6.87 9.56 -18.33
C ILE A 281 -7.87 10.74 -18.38
N GLY A 282 -7.36 11.97 -18.33
CA GLY A 282 -8.13 13.20 -18.44
C GLY A 282 -8.72 13.47 -19.83
N LYS A 283 -8.34 12.70 -20.87
CA LYS A 283 -9.01 12.76 -22.17
C LYS A 283 -10.50 12.43 -22.08
N ILE A 284 -10.94 11.83 -20.97
CA ILE A 284 -12.35 11.61 -20.66
C ILE A 284 -13.20 12.91 -20.74
N GLU A 285 -12.63 14.06 -20.38
CA GLU A 285 -13.33 15.36 -20.41
C GLU A 285 -13.46 15.96 -21.82
N ILE A 286 -12.72 15.43 -22.79
CA ILE A 286 -12.68 15.99 -24.15
C ILE A 286 -13.88 15.45 -24.94
N PRO A 287 -14.69 16.30 -25.62
CA PRO A 287 -15.78 15.85 -26.48
C PRO A 287 -15.28 14.99 -27.64
N ASP A 288 -16.03 13.94 -27.99
CA ASP A 288 -15.68 13.07 -29.13
C ASP A 288 -15.54 13.86 -30.43
N SER A 289 -16.37 14.90 -30.64
CA SER A 289 -16.35 15.81 -31.81
C SER A 289 -15.02 16.54 -32.02
N ILE A 290 -14.22 16.68 -30.96
CA ILE A 290 -12.92 17.35 -30.97
C ILE A 290 -11.80 16.31 -30.91
N LEU A 291 -11.93 15.30 -30.04
CA LEU A 291 -10.92 14.26 -29.87
C LEU A 291 -10.69 13.44 -31.15
N LEU A 292 -11.76 13.14 -31.89
CA LEU A 292 -11.71 12.28 -33.09
C LEU A 292 -11.72 13.05 -34.41
N LYS A 293 -11.55 14.38 -34.36
CA LYS A 293 -11.62 15.22 -35.55
C LYS A 293 -10.49 14.86 -36.54
N PRO A 294 -10.79 14.50 -37.79
CA PRO A 294 -9.78 14.10 -38.78
C PRO A 294 -9.13 15.28 -39.52
N ASP A 295 -9.23 16.49 -38.96
CA ASP A 295 -8.71 17.72 -39.55
C ASP A 295 -8.02 18.56 -38.47
N THR A 296 -7.32 19.61 -38.88
CA THR A 296 -6.67 20.58 -38.01
C THR A 296 -7.64 21.16 -36.97
N LEU A 297 -7.10 21.34 -35.76
CA LEU A 297 -7.82 21.92 -34.64
C LEU A 297 -7.67 23.44 -34.69
N SER A 298 -8.77 24.15 -34.48
CA SER A 298 -8.75 25.56 -34.17
C SER A 298 -8.05 25.82 -32.83
N SER A 299 -7.62 27.06 -32.59
CA SER A 299 -7.00 27.46 -31.32
C SER A 299 -7.87 27.16 -30.10
N MET A 300 -9.19 27.30 -30.24
CA MET A 300 -10.16 27.01 -29.19
C MET A 300 -10.28 25.50 -28.93
N GLU A 301 -10.37 24.68 -29.98
CA GLU A 301 -10.40 23.22 -29.87
C GLU A 301 -9.09 22.69 -29.27
N TYR A 302 -7.95 23.24 -29.70
CA TYR A 302 -6.64 22.88 -29.16
C TYR A 302 -6.52 23.22 -27.67
N SER A 303 -6.99 24.40 -27.26
CA SER A 303 -7.03 24.80 -25.84
C SER A 303 -7.86 23.83 -24.99
N LEU A 304 -8.94 23.28 -25.57
CA LEU A 304 -9.74 22.26 -24.91
C LEU A 304 -8.97 20.95 -24.77
N ILE A 305 -8.26 20.50 -25.81
CA ILE A 305 -7.41 19.30 -25.72
C ILE A 305 -6.36 19.44 -24.64
N GLN A 306 -5.68 20.60 -24.52
CA GLN A 306 -4.66 20.83 -23.50
C GLN A 306 -5.16 20.63 -22.06
N ARG A 307 -6.48 20.76 -21.83
CA ARG A 307 -7.11 20.55 -20.53
C ARG A 307 -6.99 19.10 -20.02
N HIS A 308 -6.74 18.10 -20.88
CA HIS A 308 -6.63 16.72 -20.41
C HIS A 308 -5.52 16.55 -19.37
N SER A 309 -4.44 17.34 -19.41
CA SER A 309 -3.35 17.24 -18.42
C SER A 309 -3.81 17.73 -17.05
N THR A 310 -4.55 18.85 -16.99
CA THR A 310 -5.15 19.36 -15.74
C THR A 310 -6.27 18.44 -15.24
N ALA A 311 -7.09 17.89 -16.14
CA ALA A 311 -8.13 16.92 -15.78
C ALA A 311 -7.53 15.63 -15.21
N SER A 312 -6.43 15.13 -15.80
CA SER A 312 -5.70 13.97 -15.28
C SER A 312 -5.15 14.25 -13.89
N TYR A 313 -4.57 15.43 -13.65
CA TYR A 313 -4.14 15.84 -12.31
C TYR A 313 -5.30 15.84 -11.31
N GLU A 314 -6.44 16.44 -11.66
CA GLU A 314 -7.61 16.51 -10.79
C GLU A 314 -8.14 15.12 -10.42
N LEU A 315 -8.23 14.21 -11.38
CA LEU A 315 -8.63 12.81 -11.19
C LEU A 315 -7.66 12.05 -10.28
N LEU A 316 -6.35 12.28 -10.44
CA LEU A 316 -5.30 11.57 -9.71
C LEU A 316 -4.91 12.22 -8.38
N SER A 317 -5.40 13.45 -8.10
CA SER A 317 -5.03 14.24 -6.91
C SER A 317 -5.37 13.59 -5.55
N ARG A 318 -6.08 12.45 -5.56
CA ARG A 318 -6.52 11.72 -4.36
C ARG A 318 -5.74 10.42 -4.18
N GLU A 319 -5.62 9.99 -2.93
CA GLU A 319 -5.04 8.67 -2.59
C GLU A 319 -5.82 7.54 -3.27
N PRO A 320 -5.13 6.51 -3.81
CA PRO A 320 -3.70 6.22 -3.67
C PRO A 320 -2.79 6.84 -4.76
N PHE A 321 -3.32 7.65 -5.68
CA PHE A 321 -2.59 8.11 -6.89
C PHE A 321 -2.02 9.53 -6.80
N SER A 322 -2.22 10.21 -5.67
CA SER A 322 -1.80 11.60 -5.42
C SER A 322 -0.34 11.88 -5.78
N ALA A 323 0.54 10.89 -5.58
CA ALA A 323 1.96 10.98 -5.90
C ALA A 323 2.25 11.06 -7.42
N LEU A 324 1.38 10.49 -8.26
CA LEU A 324 1.50 10.48 -9.72
C LEU A 324 0.98 11.77 -10.36
N ALA A 325 0.05 12.46 -9.69
CA ALA A 325 -0.72 13.56 -10.27
C ALA A 325 0.18 14.66 -10.84
N THR A 326 1.19 15.11 -10.09
CA THR A 326 2.12 16.16 -10.55
C THR A 326 2.93 15.73 -11.77
N ILE A 327 3.30 14.45 -11.86
CA ILE A 327 4.08 13.92 -13.00
C ILE A 327 3.23 13.95 -14.25
N VAL A 328 1.98 13.49 -14.11
CA VAL A 328 1.00 13.49 -15.19
C VAL A 328 0.59 14.91 -15.59
N LEU A 329 0.52 15.87 -14.67
CA LEU A 329 0.18 17.25 -15.01
C LEU A 329 1.13 17.87 -16.04
N HIS A 330 2.43 17.56 -15.93
CA HIS A 330 3.50 18.23 -16.67
C HIS A 330 4.08 17.39 -17.82
N HIS A 331 3.44 16.29 -18.22
CA HIS A 331 3.99 15.43 -19.27
C HIS A 331 4.00 16.08 -20.68
N HIS A 332 3.31 17.21 -20.86
CA HIS A 332 3.38 18.04 -22.08
C HIS A 332 4.15 19.35 -21.90
N GLU A 333 4.87 19.51 -20.78
CA GLU A 333 5.84 20.59 -20.66
C GLU A 333 7.01 20.34 -21.63
N ARG A 334 7.55 21.41 -22.22
CA ARG A 334 8.68 21.34 -23.15
C ARG A 334 9.93 21.84 -22.45
N TYR A 335 11.07 21.21 -22.70
CA TYR A 335 12.34 21.59 -22.08
C TYR A 335 12.70 23.07 -22.28
N ASP A 336 12.26 23.69 -23.37
CA ASP A 336 12.45 25.11 -23.70
C ASP A 336 11.43 26.08 -23.05
N GLY A 337 10.42 25.58 -22.35
CA GLY A 337 9.38 26.37 -21.68
C GLY A 337 8.17 26.73 -22.53
N ARG A 338 8.06 26.18 -23.76
CA ARG A 338 6.91 26.42 -24.65
C ARG A 338 5.78 25.39 -24.51
N GLY A 339 5.85 24.55 -23.48
CA GLY A 339 4.84 23.53 -23.21
C GLY A 339 3.66 24.05 -22.40
N TYR A 340 2.82 23.13 -21.95
CA TYR A 340 1.63 23.41 -21.14
C TYR A 340 1.53 22.36 -20.02
N PRO A 341 0.76 22.63 -18.94
CA PRO A 341 -0.09 23.81 -18.70
C PRO A 341 0.62 24.99 -18.00
N SER A 342 1.81 24.81 -17.45
CA SER A 342 2.48 25.80 -16.59
C SER A 342 3.65 26.52 -17.26
N GLY A 343 4.11 26.06 -18.42
CA GLY A 343 5.23 26.68 -19.14
C GLY A 343 6.57 26.52 -18.40
N LEU A 344 6.74 25.40 -17.70
CA LEU A 344 7.95 25.10 -16.95
C LEU A 344 9.12 24.87 -17.89
N LYS A 345 10.33 25.28 -17.48
CA LYS A 345 11.53 25.19 -18.32
C LYS A 345 12.63 24.35 -17.68
N GLY A 346 13.25 23.48 -18.48
CA GLY A 346 14.38 22.66 -18.08
C GLY A 346 14.11 21.86 -16.80
N GLU A 347 14.98 22.01 -15.80
CA GLU A 347 14.93 21.29 -14.51
C GLU A 347 13.74 21.69 -13.60
N GLN A 348 12.94 22.70 -13.99
CA GLN A 348 11.68 22.99 -13.28
C GLN A 348 10.62 21.92 -13.55
N ILE A 349 10.71 21.24 -14.70
CA ILE A 349 9.81 20.15 -15.07
C ILE A 349 10.23 18.92 -14.26
N PRO A 350 9.31 18.22 -13.58
CA PRO A 350 9.66 16.97 -12.90
C PRO A 350 10.34 16.00 -13.87
N ILE A 351 11.50 15.43 -13.49
CA ILE A 351 12.28 14.56 -14.39
C ILE A 351 11.44 13.41 -14.96
N PHE A 352 10.57 12.87 -14.12
CA PHE A 352 9.62 11.82 -14.47
C PHE A 352 8.57 12.24 -15.50
N SER A 353 8.13 13.50 -15.52
CA SER A 353 7.31 14.04 -16.59
C SER A 353 8.08 14.09 -17.90
N GLN A 354 9.34 14.53 -17.86
CA GLN A 354 10.21 14.62 -19.04
C GLN A 354 10.47 13.23 -19.66
N ILE A 355 10.57 12.18 -18.85
CA ILE A 355 10.68 10.78 -19.33
C ILE A 355 9.41 10.38 -20.07
N ILE A 356 8.23 10.66 -19.51
CA ILE A 356 6.95 10.35 -20.17
C ILE A 356 6.82 11.13 -21.48
N THR A 357 7.21 12.41 -21.53
CA THR A 357 7.19 13.22 -22.75
C THR A 357 7.97 12.58 -23.90
N VAL A 358 9.15 12.03 -23.61
CA VAL A 358 9.98 11.34 -24.63
C VAL A 358 9.36 10.01 -25.04
N ALA A 359 8.83 9.23 -24.08
CA ALA A 359 8.17 7.96 -24.34
C ALA A 359 6.90 8.13 -25.19
N ASP A 360 6.04 9.09 -24.85
CA ASP A 360 4.83 9.43 -25.58
C ASP A 360 5.15 9.91 -27.00
N ALA A 361 6.10 10.84 -27.16
CA ALA A 361 6.51 11.30 -28.48
C ALA A 361 7.03 10.15 -29.38
N PHE A 362 7.79 9.21 -28.81
CA PHE A 362 8.28 8.05 -29.55
C PHE A 362 7.16 7.12 -29.98
N ASP A 363 6.22 6.79 -29.09
CA ASP A 363 5.05 5.97 -29.46
C ASP A 363 4.20 6.67 -30.52
N ALA A 364 3.94 7.98 -30.35
CA ALA A 364 3.20 8.81 -31.29
C ALA A 364 3.82 8.82 -32.70
N MET A 365 5.16 8.80 -32.79
CA MET A 365 5.88 8.77 -34.06
C MET A 365 5.90 7.39 -34.71
N THR A 366 5.93 6.32 -33.92
CA THR A 366 6.10 4.94 -34.41
C THR A 366 4.80 4.16 -34.54
N THR A 367 3.66 4.81 -34.29
CA THR A 367 2.30 4.25 -34.46
C THR A 367 1.53 5.01 -35.53
N ASN A 368 0.62 4.30 -36.21
CA ASN A 368 -0.28 4.91 -37.19
C ASN A 368 -1.33 5.77 -36.50
N ARG A 369 -1.60 6.96 -37.03
CA ARG A 369 -2.66 7.87 -36.58
C ARG A 369 -3.54 8.28 -37.77
N ALA A 370 -4.79 8.67 -37.52
CA ALA A 370 -5.81 9.02 -38.53
C ALA A 370 -5.34 9.90 -39.70
N TYR A 371 -4.35 10.77 -39.45
CA TYR A 371 -3.83 11.76 -40.38
C TYR A 371 -2.36 11.54 -40.75
N ARG A 372 -1.69 10.51 -40.20
CA ARG A 372 -0.24 10.31 -40.38
C ARG A 372 0.17 8.85 -40.26
N LYS A 373 0.92 8.37 -41.25
CA LYS A 373 1.60 7.07 -41.22
C LYS A 373 2.72 7.06 -40.16
N CYS A 374 2.94 5.90 -39.54
CA CYS A 374 4.05 5.72 -38.62
C CYS A 374 5.40 5.99 -39.33
N LEU A 375 6.34 6.59 -38.59
CA LEU A 375 7.72 6.74 -39.02
C LEU A 375 8.50 5.46 -38.77
N ARG A 376 9.58 5.25 -39.54
CA ARG A 376 10.55 4.21 -39.21
C ARG A 376 11.26 4.56 -37.90
N ARG A 377 11.76 3.53 -37.21
CA ARG A 377 12.48 3.70 -35.94
C ARG A 377 13.61 4.72 -36.06
N GLU A 378 14.39 4.64 -37.13
CA GLU A 378 15.54 5.50 -37.38
C GLU A 378 15.13 6.97 -37.55
N GLU A 379 14.01 7.22 -38.22
CA GLU A 379 13.45 8.55 -38.43
C GLU A 379 12.91 9.14 -37.12
N ALA A 380 12.18 8.33 -36.33
CA ALA A 380 11.69 8.75 -35.03
C ALA A 380 12.84 9.10 -34.06
N LEU A 381 13.91 8.30 -34.06
CA LEU A 381 15.12 8.57 -33.26
C LEU A 381 15.85 9.83 -33.73
N PHE A 382 15.92 10.08 -35.03
CA PHE A 382 16.50 11.30 -35.59
C PHE A 382 15.71 12.54 -35.15
N LEU A 383 14.38 12.50 -35.20
CA LEU A 383 13.53 13.61 -34.75
C LEU A 383 13.66 13.89 -33.24
N LEU A 384 13.78 12.85 -32.41
CA LEU A 384 14.06 13.04 -30.98
C LEU A 384 15.40 13.76 -30.76
N GLU A 385 16.41 13.48 -31.59
CA GLU A 385 17.72 14.12 -31.53
C GLU A 385 17.67 15.58 -32.01
N GLU A 386 16.94 15.89 -33.08
CA GLU A 386 16.76 17.26 -33.57
C GLU A 386 16.00 18.17 -32.58
N GLU A 387 15.09 17.60 -31.80
CA GLU A 387 14.32 18.30 -30.76
C GLU A 387 14.96 18.24 -29.36
N SER A 388 16.18 17.67 -29.26
CA SER A 388 16.99 17.66 -28.05
C SER A 388 17.35 19.09 -27.60
N GLY A 389 17.11 19.41 -26.33
CA GLY A 389 17.31 20.75 -25.77
C GLY A 389 16.22 21.77 -26.14
N LYS A 390 15.26 21.38 -27.02
CA LYS A 390 14.06 22.16 -27.32
C LYS A 390 12.85 21.53 -26.65
N GLN A 391 12.28 20.48 -27.23
CA GLN A 391 11.15 19.77 -26.65
C GLN A 391 11.61 18.85 -25.53
N PHE A 392 12.74 18.17 -25.72
CA PHE A 392 13.16 17.05 -24.88
C PHE A 392 14.44 17.36 -24.11
N ASN A 393 14.58 16.76 -22.93
CA ASN A 393 15.81 16.80 -22.15
C ASN A 393 16.93 16.04 -22.88
N PRO A 394 18.10 16.66 -23.15
CA PRO A 394 19.20 16.01 -23.84
C PRO A 394 19.67 14.69 -23.20
N SER A 395 19.65 14.61 -21.87
CA SER A 395 20.09 13.43 -21.12
C SER A 395 19.14 12.25 -21.35
N ILE A 396 17.84 12.51 -21.42
CA ILE A 396 16.82 11.48 -21.66
C ILE A 396 16.84 11.04 -23.12
N VAL A 397 17.05 11.96 -24.07
CA VAL A 397 17.21 11.62 -25.49
C VAL A 397 18.42 10.69 -25.70
N ALA A 398 19.53 10.94 -25.01
CA ALA A 398 20.70 10.06 -25.07
C ALA A 398 20.40 8.64 -24.57
N ALA A 399 19.62 8.51 -23.48
CA ALA A 399 19.14 7.21 -23.00
C ALA A 399 18.16 6.55 -23.99
N ALA A 400 17.23 7.33 -24.57
CA ALA A 400 16.26 6.87 -25.54
C ALA A 400 16.91 6.26 -26.79
N LYS A 401 17.98 6.85 -27.31
CA LYS A 401 18.75 6.30 -28.44
C LYS A 401 19.30 4.89 -28.17
N LYS A 402 19.66 4.59 -26.92
CA LYS A 402 20.14 3.25 -26.54
C LYS A 402 19.00 2.27 -26.37
N VAL A 403 17.96 2.67 -25.64
CA VAL A 403 16.80 1.81 -25.29
C VAL A 403 15.99 1.49 -26.55
N PHE A 404 15.53 2.50 -27.27
CA PHE A 404 14.56 2.35 -28.36
C PHE A 404 15.14 1.68 -29.61
N LYS A 405 16.46 1.59 -29.74
CA LYS A 405 17.12 0.86 -30.83
C LYS A 405 16.67 -0.61 -30.90
N ASN A 406 16.36 -1.21 -29.75
CA ASN A 406 16.08 -2.64 -29.62
C ASN A 406 14.62 -2.95 -29.23
N VAL A 407 13.79 -1.94 -29.04
CA VAL A 407 12.39 -2.12 -28.62
C VAL A 407 11.54 -2.66 -29.78
N LYS A 408 10.72 -3.68 -29.52
CA LYS A 408 9.76 -4.18 -30.50
C LYS A 408 8.68 -3.12 -30.73
N LEU A 409 8.56 -2.66 -31.98
CA LEU A 409 7.48 -1.75 -32.38
C LEU A 409 6.19 -2.54 -32.63
N PRO A 410 5.01 -1.94 -32.39
CA PRO A 410 3.74 -2.57 -32.71
C PRO A 410 3.63 -2.86 -34.21
N GLU A 411 2.92 -3.93 -34.57
CA GLU A 411 2.59 -4.20 -35.97
C GLU A 411 1.61 -3.14 -36.46
N ASN A 412 1.85 -2.63 -37.68
CA ASN A 412 1.04 -1.58 -38.27
C ASN A 412 -0.40 -2.05 -38.44
N THR A 413 -1.28 -1.62 -37.54
CA THR A 413 -2.71 -1.86 -37.66
C THR A 413 -3.32 -0.90 -38.68
N THR A 414 -4.26 -1.42 -39.47
CA THR A 414 -5.09 -0.61 -40.37
C THR A 414 -5.85 0.47 -39.60
N GLN A 415 -6.02 1.62 -40.24
CA GLN A 415 -6.78 2.75 -39.73
C GLN A 415 -8.27 2.68 -40.09
N MET A 416 -8.67 1.63 -40.82
CA MET A 416 -10.07 1.38 -41.16
C MET A 416 -10.84 0.94 -39.92
N PRO A 417 -12.12 1.35 -39.80
CA PRO A 417 -13.00 0.89 -38.73
C PRO A 417 -12.99 -0.64 -38.62
N LYS A 418 -12.81 -1.15 -37.41
CA LYS A 418 -12.78 -2.59 -37.12
C LYS A 418 -14.15 -3.14 -36.75
N ASP A 419 -15.01 -2.29 -36.20
CA ASP A 419 -16.35 -2.65 -35.78
C ASP A 419 -17.40 -1.60 -36.21
N LEU A 420 -18.67 -1.95 -36.04
CA LEU A 420 -19.81 -1.11 -36.41
C LEU A 420 -19.82 0.24 -35.69
N LEU A 421 -19.37 0.29 -34.43
CA LEU A 421 -19.38 1.53 -33.66
C LEU A 421 -18.32 2.49 -34.22
N GLU A 422 -17.12 1.99 -34.48
CA GLU A 422 -16.07 2.72 -35.19
C GLU A 422 -16.57 3.16 -36.56
N GLU A 423 -17.27 2.31 -37.30
CA GLU A 423 -17.83 2.67 -38.61
C GLU A 423 -18.86 3.79 -38.50
N MET A 424 -19.74 3.75 -37.50
CA MET A 424 -20.71 4.82 -37.24
C MET A 424 -20.02 6.12 -36.82
N ARG A 425 -18.99 6.07 -35.97
CA ARG A 425 -18.18 7.24 -35.60
C ARG A 425 -17.46 7.82 -36.82
N PHE A 426 -16.90 6.95 -37.65
CA PHE A 426 -16.26 7.29 -38.89
C PHE A 426 -17.27 7.98 -39.83
N SER A 427 -18.49 7.44 -39.93
CA SER A 427 -19.57 8.03 -40.73
C SER A 427 -19.96 9.44 -40.29
N TYR A 428 -19.90 9.75 -38.99
CA TYR A 428 -20.20 11.09 -38.47
C TYR A 428 -19.26 12.17 -39.04
N TYR A 429 -17.97 11.82 -39.23
CA TYR A 429 -16.97 12.75 -39.75
C TYR A 429 -16.83 12.76 -41.26
N PHE A 430 -17.18 11.65 -41.90
CA PHE A 430 -16.86 11.39 -43.29
C PHE A 430 -18.08 11.33 -44.19
N ARG A 431 -19.30 11.38 -43.65
CA ARG A 431 -20.54 11.50 -44.44
C ARG A 431 -21.17 12.87 -44.30
N ASP A 432 -21.74 13.35 -45.39
CA ASP A 432 -22.60 14.53 -45.44
C ASP A 432 -23.96 14.19 -44.83
N GLN A 433 -24.39 14.97 -43.84
CA GLN A 433 -25.64 14.71 -43.11
C GLN A 433 -26.90 14.91 -43.95
N LEU A 434 -26.81 15.66 -45.06
CA LEU A 434 -27.96 15.94 -45.91
C LEU A 434 -28.20 14.81 -46.92
N THR A 435 -27.14 14.36 -47.59
CA THR A 435 -27.20 13.41 -48.72
C THR A 435 -26.79 11.99 -48.35
N GLY A 436 -26.07 11.79 -47.25
CA GLY A 436 -25.51 10.48 -46.84
C GLY A 436 -24.26 10.04 -47.62
N PHE A 437 -23.87 10.82 -48.64
CA PHE A 437 -22.64 10.65 -49.38
C PHE A 437 -21.41 10.95 -48.54
N TYR A 438 -20.24 10.53 -49.02
CA TYR A 438 -19.01 10.93 -48.37
C TYR A 438 -18.78 12.43 -48.51
N ASN A 439 -18.07 13.04 -47.57
CA ASN A 439 -17.69 14.45 -47.66
C ASN A 439 -16.23 14.61 -48.09
N ILE A 440 -15.81 15.85 -48.31
CA ILE A 440 -14.46 16.16 -48.76
C ILE A 440 -13.36 15.65 -47.81
N ASN A 441 -13.64 15.56 -46.50
CA ASN A 441 -12.67 15.07 -45.53
C ASN A 441 -12.38 13.58 -45.73
N TYR A 442 -13.37 12.82 -46.21
CA TYR A 442 -13.17 11.40 -46.52
C TYR A 442 -12.26 11.23 -47.74
N LEU A 443 -12.43 12.09 -48.75
CA LEU A 443 -11.56 12.08 -49.92
C LEU A 443 -10.11 12.41 -49.55
N LYS A 444 -9.90 13.43 -48.69
CA LYS A 444 -8.58 13.74 -48.13
C LYS A 444 -7.98 12.55 -47.37
N PHE A 445 -8.79 11.90 -46.54
CA PHE A 445 -8.39 10.70 -45.81
C PHE A 445 -7.99 9.57 -46.78
N LEU A 446 -8.77 9.31 -47.83
CA LEU A 446 -8.45 8.29 -48.83
C LEU A 446 -7.15 8.59 -49.57
N PHE A 447 -6.94 9.83 -50.03
CA PHE A 447 -5.70 10.19 -50.72
C PHE A 447 -4.47 10.04 -49.83
N ALA A 448 -4.57 10.40 -48.54
CA ALA A 448 -3.49 10.17 -47.57
C ALA A 448 -3.18 8.67 -47.37
N HIS A 449 -4.15 7.78 -47.63
CA HIS A 449 -4.04 6.34 -47.43
C HIS A 449 -4.12 5.52 -48.73
N ALA A 450 -3.99 6.17 -49.89
CA ALA A 450 -4.20 5.54 -51.20
C ALA A 450 -3.21 4.39 -51.48
N GLY A 451 -2.03 4.40 -50.85
CA GLY A 451 -1.06 3.30 -50.95
C GLY A 451 -1.39 2.09 -50.07
N ASP A 452 -2.24 2.25 -49.05
CA ASP A 452 -2.62 1.19 -48.11
C ASP A 452 -3.99 0.58 -48.46
N CYS A 453 -4.88 1.36 -49.06
CA CYS A 453 -6.09 0.88 -49.72
C CYS A 453 -5.69 0.39 -51.12
N SER A 454 -5.82 -0.89 -51.45
CA SER A 454 -5.59 -1.43 -52.80
C SER A 454 -6.66 -0.99 -53.82
N MET A 455 -7.08 0.28 -53.73
CA MET A 455 -8.18 0.87 -54.45
C MET A 455 -7.64 1.49 -55.73
N LYS A 456 -8.05 0.93 -56.87
CA LYS A 456 -7.76 1.51 -58.18
C LYS A 456 -8.82 2.58 -58.47
N LEU A 457 -8.44 3.83 -58.29
CA LEU A 457 -9.21 4.97 -58.78
C LEU A 457 -8.92 5.10 -60.28
N LEU A 458 -9.94 4.97 -61.13
CA LEU A 458 -9.76 4.99 -62.59
C LEU A 458 -10.18 6.31 -63.20
N CYS A 459 -11.34 6.84 -62.81
CA CYS A 459 -11.80 8.14 -63.26
C CYS A 459 -12.71 8.82 -62.23
N ILE A 460 -12.82 10.14 -62.32
CA ILE A 460 -13.69 10.98 -61.49
C ILE A 460 -14.55 11.84 -62.41
N ASP A 461 -15.87 11.81 -62.20
CA ASP A 461 -16.78 12.80 -62.75
C ASP A 461 -17.04 13.90 -61.71
N HIS A 462 -16.83 15.15 -62.09
CA HIS A 462 -17.22 16.31 -61.30
C HIS A 462 -18.52 16.90 -61.84
N LEU A 463 -19.49 17.03 -60.94
CA LEU A 463 -20.84 17.51 -61.19
C LEU A 463 -21.04 18.80 -60.40
N ASN A 464 -21.32 19.90 -61.08
CA ASN A 464 -21.55 21.21 -60.46
C ASN A 464 -22.91 21.78 -60.88
N CYS A 465 -23.81 22.02 -59.93
CA CYS A 465 -25.14 22.56 -60.24
C CYS A 465 -25.11 24.08 -60.37
N THR A 466 -25.21 24.58 -61.59
CA THR A 466 -25.28 26.01 -61.89
C THR A 466 -26.57 26.63 -61.34
N HIS A 467 -26.52 27.90 -60.91
CA HIS A 467 -27.66 28.68 -60.40
C HIS A 467 -28.35 28.17 -59.12
N PHE A 468 -27.80 27.17 -58.43
CA PHE A 468 -28.41 26.64 -57.20
C PHE A 468 -28.54 27.68 -56.06
N ALA A 469 -27.57 28.60 -55.95
CA ALA A 469 -27.64 29.71 -54.99
C ALA A 469 -28.85 30.62 -55.24
N GLU A 470 -29.22 30.86 -56.50
CA GLU A 470 -30.39 31.65 -56.89
C GLU A 470 -31.69 30.90 -56.60
N TYR A 471 -31.69 29.59 -56.84
CA TYR A 471 -32.80 28.71 -56.45
C TYR A 471 -33.06 28.78 -54.94
N ASN A 472 -32.01 28.69 -54.11
CA ASN A 472 -32.14 28.83 -52.66
C ASN A 472 -32.68 30.21 -52.23
N LYS A 473 -32.23 31.28 -52.89
CA LYS A 473 -32.77 32.64 -52.63
C LYS A 473 -34.26 32.74 -52.96
N ARG A 474 -34.70 32.09 -54.05
CA ARG A 474 -36.09 32.18 -54.53
C ARG A 474 -37.05 31.26 -53.78
N TYR A 475 -36.61 30.05 -53.43
CA TYR A 475 -37.48 28.98 -52.92
C TYR A 475 -37.18 28.57 -51.47
N GLY A 476 -36.08 29.05 -50.91
CA GLY A 476 -35.65 28.81 -49.54
C GLY A 476 -34.86 27.51 -49.36
N TRP A 477 -33.98 27.51 -48.35
CA TRP A 477 -33.05 26.43 -48.04
C TRP A 477 -33.70 25.05 -47.87
N LYS A 478 -34.90 24.96 -47.29
CA LYS A 478 -35.62 23.68 -47.14
C LYS A 478 -35.92 23.00 -48.47
N LYS A 479 -36.23 23.77 -49.52
CA LYS A 479 -36.47 23.23 -50.86
C LYS A 479 -35.16 22.87 -51.56
N GLY A 480 -34.10 23.65 -51.34
CA GLY A 480 -32.75 23.30 -51.79
C GLY A 480 -32.24 21.99 -51.16
N ASP A 481 -32.48 21.80 -49.86
CA ASP A 481 -32.11 20.57 -49.16
C ASP A 481 -32.82 19.34 -49.73
N LEU A 482 -34.13 19.47 -50.02
CA LEU A 482 -34.91 18.41 -50.66
C LEU A 482 -34.39 18.11 -52.07
N PHE A 483 -34.03 19.14 -52.81
CA PHE A 483 -33.45 19.01 -54.15
C PHE A 483 -32.10 18.28 -54.11
N LEU A 484 -31.19 18.67 -53.22
CA LEU A 484 -29.88 18.02 -53.06
C LEU A 484 -30.01 16.54 -52.67
N ARG A 485 -30.99 16.19 -51.82
CA ARG A 485 -31.31 14.78 -51.53
C ARG A 485 -31.76 14.02 -52.77
N ARG A 486 -32.52 14.67 -53.65
CA ARG A 486 -33.02 14.04 -54.87
C ARG A 486 -31.93 13.88 -55.93
N ILE A 487 -31.02 14.85 -56.05
CA ILE A 487 -29.77 14.68 -56.82
C ILE A 487 -29.01 13.46 -56.29
N ALA A 488 -28.82 13.37 -54.97
CA ALA A 488 -28.09 12.27 -54.36
C ALA A 488 -28.74 10.92 -54.67
N GLN A 489 -30.07 10.81 -54.55
CA GLN A 489 -30.78 9.59 -54.93
C GLN A 489 -30.57 9.25 -56.41
N CYS A 490 -30.67 10.22 -57.31
CA CYS A 490 -30.50 10.01 -58.74
C CYS A 490 -29.08 9.54 -59.09
N ILE A 491 -28.04 10.20 -58.56
CA ILE A 491 -26.64 9.79 -58.80
C ILE A 491 -26.41 8.35 -58.29
N HIS A 492 -26.95 8.00 -57.11
CA HIS A 492 -26.80 6.65 -56.57
C HIS A 492 -27.54 5.60 -57.39
N GLU A 493 -28.70 5.92 -57.96
CA GLU A 493 -29.44 5.02 -58.87
C GLU A 493 -28.70 4.80 -60.20
N ILE A 494 -28.03 5.83 -60.71
CA ILE A 494 -27.21 5.74 -61.93
C ILE A 494 -25.94 4.93 -61.66
N TYR A 495 -25.25 5.21 -60.55
CA TYR A 495 -23.96 4.61 -60.20
C TYR A 495 -23.98 4.01 -58.78
N PRO A 496 -24.62 2.85 -58.58
CA PRO A 496 -24.76 2.24 -57.26
C PRO A 496 -23.43 1.76 -56.66
N GLU A 497 -22.48 1.39 -57.51
CA GLU A 497 -21.16 0.86 -57.13
C GLU A 497 -20.08 1.96 -57.05
N ALA A 498 -20.40 3.20 -57.44
CA ALA A 498 -19.44 4.30 -57.40
C ALA A 498 -19.36 4.91 -56.00
N MET A 499 -18.18 5.40 -55.66
CA MET A 499 -18.00 6.20 -54.46
C MET A 499 -18.40 7.64 -54.76
N ILE A 500 -19.42 8.14 -54.07
CA ILE A 500 -19.93 9.50 -54.29
C ILE A 500 -19.52 10.39 -53.13
N VAL A 501 -18.88 11.51 -53.47
CA VAL A 501 -18.44 12.53 -52.52
C VAL A 501 -19.18 13.83 -52.81
N ARG A 502 -19.82 14.43 -51.81
CA ARG A 502 -20.29 15.81 -51.89
C ARG A 502 -19.18 16.72 -51.34
N ALA A 503 -18.50 17.42 -52.23
CA ALA A 503 -17.35 18.26 -51.88
C ALA A 503 -17.80 19.50 -51.09
N TYR A 504 -18.66 20.32 -51.72
CA TYR A 504 -19.18 21.58 -51.17
C TYR A 504 -20.55 21.88 -51.76
N SER A 505 -21.53 22.34 -50.97
CA SER A 505 -22.83 22.84 -51.46
C SER A 505 -23.50 21.95 -52.54
N ASP A 506 -23.30 22.26 -53.80
CA ASP A 506 -23.89 21.73 -55.03
C ASP A 506 -22.88 20.95 -55.90
N ASN A 507 -21.68 20.72 -55.38
CA ASN A 507 -20.60 20.03 -56.04
C ASN A 507 -20.52 18.57 -55.59
N PHE A 508 -20.61 17.66 -56.55
CA PHE A 508 -20.52 16.22 -56.36
C PHE A 508 -19.37 15.65 -57.18
N LEU A 509 -18.69 14.66 -56.62
CA LEU A 509 -17.65 13.89 -57.28
C LEU A 509 -18.10 12.44 -57.30
N VAL A 510 -18.20 11.85 -58.50
CA VAL A 510 -18.49 10.43 -58.69
C VAL A 510 -17.19 9.75 -59.04
N ILE A 511 -16.70 8.92 -58.11
CA ILE A 511 -15.40 8.27 -58.21
C ILE A 511 -15.62 6.82 -58.62
N HIS A 512 -15.10 6.48 -59.81
CA HIS A 512 -15.28 5.16 -60.42
C HIS A 512 -14.08 4.26 -60.14
N THR A 513 -14.37 3.02 -59.73
CA THR A 513 -13.38 1.95 -59.52
C THR A 513 -13.33 0.96 -60.68
N GLN A 514 -14.17 1.15 -61.69
CA GLN A 514 -14.24 0.38 -62.93
C GLN A 514 -14.02 1.31 -64.12
N GLU A 515 -13.44 0.80 -65.22
CA GLU A 515 -13.23 1.60 -66.43
C GLU A 515 -14.59 2.08 -66.96
N HIS A 516 -14.77 3.39 -66.98
CA HIS A 516 -15.99 4.03 -67.40
C HIS A 516 -15.67 5.16 -68.37
N THR A 517 -16.08 5.01 -69.63
CA THR A 517 -15.71 5.93 -70.73
C THR A 517 -16.81 6.90 -71.15
N HIS A 518 -18.03 6.80 -70.59
CA HIS A 518 -19.18 7.60 -71.03
C HIS A 518 -20.04 8.04 -69.86
N MET A 519 -20.06 9.34 -69.56
CA MET A 519 -20.97 9.95 -68.59
C MET A 519 -22.44 9.69 -68.96
N ARG A 520 -23.24 9.13 -68.03
CA ARG A 520 -24.66 8.78 -68.23
C ARG A 520 -25.53 9.52 -67.24
N TYR A 521 -25.70 10.82 -67.45
CA TYR A 521 -26.47 11.70 -66.57
C TYR A 521 -27.81 12.18 -67.17
N GLU A 522 -28.31 11.53 -68.23
CA GLU A 522 -29.54 11.97 -68.92
C GLU A 522 -30.78 11.96 -68.02
N ALA A 523 -30.85 10.98 -67.10
CA ALA A 523 -31.91 10.92 -66.09
C ALA A 523 -31.82 12.06 -65.07
N LEU A 524 -30.60 12.49 -64.74
CA LEU A 524 -30.33 13.62 -63.85
C LEU A 524 -30.71 14.94 -64.55
N ASP A 525 -30.32 15.11 -65.82
CA ASP A 525 -30.68 16.27 -66.63
C ASP A 525 -32.20 16.44 -66.77
N ALA A 526 -32.92 15.35 -67.07
CA ALA A 526 -34.38 15.37 -67.15
C ALA A 526 -35.04 15.78 -65.82
N MET A 527 -34.45 15.38 -64.68
CA MET A 527 -34.91 15.81 -63.36
C MET A 527 -34.62 17.29 -63.11
N LEU A 528 -33.46 17.81 -63.55
CA LEU A 528 -33.07 19.21 -63.34
C LEU A 528 -33.98 20.21 -64.07
N GLU A 529 -34.57 19.81 -65.22
CA GLU A 529 -35.56 20.60 -65.94
C GLU A 529 -36.79 20.95 -65.06
N GLU A 530 -37.23 20.04 -64.18
CA GLU A 530 -38.34 20.28 -63.24
C GLU A 530 -38.05 21.46 -62.28
N TYR A 531 -36.78 21.76 -62.03
CA TYR A 531 -36.32 22.77 -61.09
C TYR A 531 -35.76 24.02 -61.76
N ALA A 532 -35.72 24.07 -63.10
CA ALA A 532 -35.07 25.12 -63.90
C ALA A 532 -33.60 25.33 -63.51
N LEU A 533 -32.89 24.23 -63.27
CA LEU A 533 -31.47 24.19 -62.96
C LEU A 533 -30.73 23.40 -64.05
N SER A 534 -29.41 23.55 -64.11
CA SER A 534 -28.53 22.79 -65.02
C SER A 534 -27.30 22.31 -64.29
N MET A 535 -26.74 21.18 -64.72
CA MET A 535 -25.51 20.61 -64.18
C MET A 535 -24.39 20.73 -65.21
N GLU A 536 -23.23 21.15 -64.75
CA GLU A 536 -21.98 21.07 -65.51
C GLU A 536 -21.28 19.77 -65.15
N TYR A 537 -20.80 19.07 -66.17
CA TYR A 537 -20.12 17.78 -66.04
C TYR A 537 -18.69 17.89 -66.55
N GLN A 538 -17.73 17.43 -65.75
CA GLN A 538 -16.33 17.30 -66.15
C GLN A 538 -15.85 15.88 -65.85
N HIS A 539 -15.25 15.21 -66.84
CA HIS A 539 -14.70 13.87 -66.69
C HIS A 539 -13.17 13.93 -66.60
N LEU A 540 -12.60 13.26 -65.60
CA LEU A 540 -11.17 13.20 -65.38
C LEU A 540 -10.69 11.75 -65.28
N ASP A 541 -9.84 11.35 -66.23
CA ASP A 541 -9.09 10.10 -66.13
C ASP A 541 -7.94 10.25 -65.14
N ILE A 542 -7.77 9.24 -64.28
CA ILE A 542 -6.70 9.18 -63.31
C ILE A 542 -5.61 8.23 -63.82
N ASP A 543 -4.40 8.75 -64.02
CA ASP A 543 -3.23 7.89 -64.24
C ASP A 543 -2.88 7.16 -62.93
N VAL A 544 -2.86 5.83 -62.99
CA VAL A 544 -2.55 4.93 -61.87
C VAL A 544 -1.16 5.20 -61.27
N ASN A 545 -0.27 5.86 -62.02
CA ASN A 545 1.10 6.17 -61.60
C ASN A 545 1.28 7.58 -61.02
N GLU A 546 0.26 8.44 -61.08
CA GLU A 546 0.35 9.81 -60.58
C GLU A 546 -0.09 9.88 -59.10
N PRO A 547 0.66 10.55 -58.21
CA PRO A 547 0.22 10.73 -56.83
C PRO A 547 -1.04 11.60 -56.80
N LEU A 548 -2.17 11.04 -56.37
CA LEU A 548 -3.39 11.84 -56.17
C LEU A 548 -3.33 12.60 -54.85
N SER A 549 -3.51 13.90 -54.94
CA SER A 549 -3.78 14.77 -53.80
C SER A 549 -4.98 15.66 -54.12
N LEU A 550 -5.57 16.28 -53.09
CA LEU A 550 -6.66 17.22 -53.29
C LEU A 550 -6.23 18.42 -54.14
N GLU A 551 -5.01 18.93 -53.94
CA GLU A 551 -4.46 20.06 -54.69
C GLU A 551 -4.30 19.73 -56.18
N ILE A 552 -3.88 18.50 -56.50
CA ILE A 552 -3.75 18.03 -57.88
C ILE A 552 -5.14 17.85 -58.52
N LEU A 553 -6.12 17.35 -57.74
CA LEU A 553 -7.49 17.24 -58.22
C LEU A 553 -8.10 18.62 -58.48
N GLU A 554 -7.93 19.57 -57.57
CA GLU A 554 -8.39 20.96 -57.72
C GLU A 554 -7.72 21.65 -58.92
N ASP A 555 -6.41 21.51 -59.09
CA ASP A 555 -5.68 22.07 -60.24
C ASP A 555 -6.15 21.46 -61.57
N LYS A 556 -6.46 20.15 -61.59
CA LYS A 556 -7.01 19.48 -62.79
C LYS A 556 -8.44 19.93 -63.11
N LEU A 557 -9.28 20.12 -62.10
CA LEU A 557 -10.65 20.63 -62.28
C LEU A 557 -10.65 22.10 -62.72
N LEU A 558 -9.77 22.94 -62.14
CA LEU A 558 -9.62 24.35 -62.51
C LEU A 558 -9.02 24.56 -63.91
N ARG A 559 -8.12 23.68 -64.36
CA ARG A 559 -7.52 23.76 -65.71
C ARG A 559 -8.48 23.40 -66.84
N LEU A 560 -9.59 22.73 -66.54
CA LEU A 560 -10.64 22.39 -67.51
C LEU A 560 -11.66 23.52 -67.71
N GLU A 561 -11.62 24.58 -66.87
CA GLU A 561 -12.45 25.78 -67.02
C GLU A 561 -11.90 26.82 -68.04
N ASN A 562 -10.73 26.57 -68.66
CA ASN A 562 -10.10 27.49 -69.64
C ASN A 562 -10.08 26.96 -71.07
#